data_AF-A0A1B2EW48-F1
#
_entry.id   AF-A0A1B2EW48-F1
#
_cell.length_a   1.000
_cell.length_b   1.000
_cell.length_c   1.000
_cell.angle_alpha   90.00
_cell.angle_beta   90.00
_cell.angle_gamma   90.00
#
_symmetry.space_group_name_H-M   'P 1'
#
loop_
_entity.id
_entity.type
_entity.pdbx_description
1 polymer ?
#
loop_
_entity_poly.entity_id
_entity_poly.type
_entity_poly.pdbx_seq_one_letter_code
_entity_poly.pdbx_strand_id
1 'polypeptide(L)'
;MSARRILAGLAILLVLGAGAFVAYAWHSAIGPVDPPARASFDPALVSRGADLAAIGNCNVCHTAPGGAPFAGGLGIPTPFGTIYSTNITPDPESGIGRWSEAAFIRSMREGVNREGRHLYPAFPYDHYTLVTDEDSRALYAFLMTRKAVSAASPANELPFPFNIRMLLAGWKALYLREGPLQPDSNRSAEWNRGRYLVEGLSHCGACHTPRNRLGAEKKDEYFAGAEVENWTVYAINANSPAPVPWNAESLTFYLRHGWHEHHGASRGSMAPVTANLGSIPEADVRAIAAYVSDAMGRPSQARIARGEAALATARKESEAPFAMRANSTGNGVGAAIFLSACQGCHDGRRPVPFGGLNLHLSSAVSAPNAQNIINVTLFGLPAAKGEPSAIMPAYHGVLNPDQLVALLNYMRDRFSDQPAWTDTRERVTATMSGEREVPIYRMDGTTQAPPEASMRTTPWP
;
A
#
# COMPACT_ATOMS: atom_id res chain seq x y z
N MET A 1 -29.05 -44.59 -23.37
CA MET A 1 -27.57 -44.75 -23.41
C MET A 1 -27.14 -45.49 -22.16
N SER A 2 -26.23 -46.48 -22.25
CA SER A 2 -25.71 -47.13 -21.04
C SER A 2 -24.84 -46.15 -20.24
N ALA A 3 -24.88 -46.21 -18.91
CA ALA A 3 -24.08 -45.36 -18.03
C ALA A 3 -22.59 -45.36 -18.41
N ARG A 4 -22.07 -46.48 -18.93
CA ARG A 4 -20.70 -46.60 -19.47
C ARG A 4 -20.40 -45.66 -20.65
N ARG A 5 -21.35 -45.47 -21.59
CA ARG A 5 -21.16 -44.56 -22.72
C ARG A 5 -21.17 -43.10 -22.29
N ILE A 6 -22.00 -42.76 -21.30
CA ILE A 6 -22.04 -41.41 -20.71
C ILE A 6 -20.74 -41.12 -19.96
N LEU A 7 -20.28 -42.06 -19.12
CA LEU A 7 -19.01 -41.93 -18.39
C LEU A 7 -17.81 -41.83 -19.34
N ALA A 8 -17.77 -42.64 -20.40
CA ALA A 8 -16.72 -42.55 -21.41
C ALA A 8 -16.76 -41.20 -22.16
N GLY A 9 -17.94 -40.71 -22.53
CA GLY A 9 -18.10 -39.39 -23.14
C GLY A 9 -17.63 -38.25 -22.24
N LEU A 10 -17.99 -38.30 -20.95
CA LEU A 10 -17.54 -37.31 -19.95
C LEU A 10 -16.03 -37.36 -19.74
N ALA A 11 -15.42 -38.54 -19.69
CA ALA A 11 -13.97 -38.70 -19.57
C ALA A 11 -13.23 -38.11 -20.79
N ILE A 12 -13.73 -38.36 -22.00
CA ILE A 12 -13.17 -37.77 -23.23
C ILE A 12 -13.26 -36.25 -23.19
N LEU A 13 -14.43 -35.69 -22.83
CA LEU A 13 -14.61 -34.25 -22.71
C LEU A 13 -13.68 -33.63 -21.67
N LEU A 14 -13.46 -34.31 -20.54
CA LEU A 14 -12.52 -33.84 -19.51
C LEU A 14 -11.08 -33.83 -20.01
N VAL A 15 -10.65 -34.88 -20.72
CA VAL A 15 -9.30 -34.95 -21.30
C VAL A 15 -9.10 -33.88 -22.37
N LEU A 16 -10.08 -33.69 -23.26
CA LEU A 16 -10.04 -32.64 -24.28
C LEU A 16 -10.03 -31.24 -23.65
N GLY A 17 -10.84 -31.02 -22.63
CA GLY A 17 -10.88 -29.76 -21.88
C GLY A 17 -9.56 -29.47 -21.16
N ALA A 18 -8.96 -30.49 -20.53
CA ALA A 18 -7.65 -30.36 -19.90
C ALA A 18 -6.54 -30.08 -20.92
N GLY A 19 -6.55 -30.77 -22.07
CA GLY A 19 -5.61 -30.52 -23.16
C GLY A 19 -5.73 -29.11 -23.73
N ALA A 20 -6.97 -28.63 -23.95
CA ALA A 20 -7.24 -27.27 -24.40
C ALA A 20 -6.79 -26.22 -23.37
N PHE A 21 -7.03 -26.46 -22.08
CA PHE A 21 -6.57 -25.57 -21.01
C PHE A 21 -5.04 -25.52 -20.92
N VAL A 22 -4.36 -26.67 -21.00
CA VAL A 22 -2.89 -26.71 -21.01
C VAL A 22 -2.35 -25.96 -22.23
N ALA A 23 -2.94 -26.15 -23.41
CA ALA A 23 -2.55 -25.40 -24.61
C ALA A 23 -2.77 -23.89 -24.46
N TYR A 24 -3.87 -23.46 -23.85
CA TYR A 24 -4.16 -22.06 -23.55
C TYR A 24 -3.20 -21.47 -22.51
N ALA A 25 -2.87 -22.24 -21.47
CA ALA A 25 -1.99 -21.81 -20.38
C ALA A 25 -0.50 -21.90 -20.73
N TRP A 26 -0.15 -22.42 -21.92
CA TRP A 26 1.23 -22.61 -22.32
C TRP A 26 1.80 -21.36 -22.97
N HIS A 27 2.92 -20.88 -22.45
CA HIS A 27 3.71 -19.81 -23.06
C HIS A 27 5.12 -20.31 -23.37
N SER A 28 5.63 -20.02 -24.56
CA SER A 28 6.99 -20.37 -24.94
C SER A 28 8.02 -19.53 -24.17
N ALA A 29 9.16 -20.14 -23.86
CA ALA A 29 10.28 -19.43 -23.29
C ALA A 29 10.86 -18.42 -24.30
N ILE A 30 11.20 -17.22 -23.84
CA ILE A 30 12.04 -16.28 -24.59
C ILE A 30 13.49 -16.60 -24.25
N GLY A 31 14.33 -16.80 -25.27
CA GLY A 31 15.74 -17.14 -25.08
C GLY A 31 16.46 -16.11 -24.20
N PRO A 32 17.43 -16.53 -23.36
CA PRO A 32 18.25 -15.57 -22.61
C PRO A 32 19.08 -14.72 -23.58
N VAL A 33 19.36 -13.48 -23.18
CA VAL A 33 20.28 -12.59 -23.88
C VAL A 33 21.49 -12.30 -23.00
N ASP A 34 22.59 -11.85 -23.61
CA ASP A 34 23.67 -11.28 -22.83
C ASP A 34 23.23 -9.95 -22.20
N PRO A 35 23.65 -9.67 -20.95
CA PRO A 35 23.28 -8.42 -20.30
C PRO A 35 23.72 -7.21 -21.14
N PRO A 36 22.81 -6.27 -21.45
CA PRO A 36 23.15 -5.05 -22.16
C PRO A 36 24.18 -4.24 -21.37
N ALA A 37 25.14 -3.64 -22.08
CA ALA A 37 26.11 -2.76 -21.46
C ALA A 37 25.40 -1.54 -20.85
N ARG A 38 25.69 -1.17 -19.60
CA ARG A 38 25.01 -0.04 -18.94
C ARG A 38 25.10 1.26 -19.74
N ALA A 39 26.20 1.48 -20.44
CA ALA A 39 26.45 2.67 -21.25
C ALA A 39 25.67 2.69 -22.59
N SER A 40 24.99 1.59 -22.97
CA SER A 40 24.18 1.56 -24.19
C SER A 40 22.80 2.21 -24.02
N PHE A 41 22.39 2.51 -22.80
CA PHE A 41 21.11 3.17 -22.53
C PHE A 41 21.29 4.69 -22.50
N ASP A 42 20.35 5.39 -23.14
CA ASP A 42 20.25 6.85 -23.06
C ASP A 42 20.03 7.29 -21.59
N PRO A 43 20.87 8.18 -21.02
CA PRO A 43 20.67 8.72 -19.67
C PRO A 43 19.29 9.32 -19.42
N ALA A 44 18.66 9.94 -20.43
CA ALA A 44 17.31 10.51 -20.30
C ALA A 44 16.26 9.40 -20.12
N LEU A 45 16.40 8.30 -20.87
CA LEU A 45 15.55 7.12 -20.74
C LEU A 45 15.72 6.45 -19.36
N VAL A 46 16.95 6.35 -18.87
CA VAL A 46 17.27 5.81 -17.54
C VAL A 46 16.68 6.71 -16.44
N SER A 47 16.76 8.03 -16.59
CA SER A 47 16.17 8.98 -15.63
C SER A 47 14.64 8.83 -15.58
N ARG A 48 13.97 8.79 -16.73
CA ARG A 48 12.52 8.52 -16.79
C ARG A 48 12.16 7.19 -16.16
N GLY A 49 12.98 6.15 -16.40
CA GLY A 49 12.81 4.85 -15.78
C GLY A 49 12.97 4.87 -14.25
N ALA A 50 13.82 5.74 -13.71
CA ALA A 50 13.96 5.92 -12.27
C ALA A 50 12.68 6.52 -11.66
N ASP A 51 12.13 7.56 -12.27
CA ASP A 51 10.87 8.18 -11.83
C ASP A 51 9.72 7.18 -11.88
N LEU A 52 9.61 6.43 -12.99
CA LEU A 52 8.61 5.37 -13.14
C LEU A 52 8.80 4.25 -12.11
N ALA A 53 10.03 3.84 -11.81
CA ALA A 53 10.29 2.82 -10.79
C ALA A 53 9.92 3.29 -9.38
N ALA A 54 10.06 4.60 -9.10
CA ALA A 54 9.59 5.22 -7.87
C ALA A 54 8.06 5.26 -7.81
N ILE A 55 7.40 5.73 -8.89
CA ILE A 55 5.93 5.71 -9.03
C ILE A 55 5.38 4.30 -8.80
N GLY A 56 6.01 3.29 -9.39
CA GLY A 56 5.61 1.89 -9.27
C GLY A 56 5.99 1.21 -7.97
N ASN A 57 6.68 1.90 -7.07
CA ASN A 57 7.18 1.36 -5.81
C ASN A 57 8.04 0.10 -5.98
N CYS A 58 8.79 -0.02 -7.08
CA CYS A 58 9.56 -1.24 -7.39
C CYS A 58 10.57 -1.57 -6.28
N ASN A 59 11.20 -0.55 -5.69
CA ASN A 59 12.15 -0.70 -4.58
C ASN A 59 11.50 -1.26 -3.32
N VAL A 60 10.23 -0.94 -3.05
CA VAL A 60 9.50 -1.35 -1.84
C VAL A 60 9.30 -2.86 -1.85
N CYS A 61 8.81 -3.41 -2.96
CA CYS A 61 8.56 -4.84 -3.07
C CYS A 61 9.86 -5.63 -3.31
N HIS A 62 10.80 -5.10 -4.09
CA HIS A 62 12.02 -5.81 -4.48
C HIS A 62 13.22 -5.54 -3.57
N THR A 63 13.02 -5.09 -2.32
CA THR A 63 14.10 -4.94 -1.35
C THR A 63 13.68 -5.51 0.00
N ALA A 64 14.30 -6.62 0.40
CA ALA A 64 14.12 -7.15 1.75
C ALA A 64 14.66 -6.18 2.81
N PRO A 65 14.12 -6.18 4.05
CA PRO A 65 14.67 -5.40 5.16
C PRO A 65 16.15 -5.72 5.38
N GLY A 66 17.01 -4.69 5.36
CA GLY A 66 18.47 -4.85 5.46
C GLY A 66 19.16 -5.44 4.20
N GLY A 67 18.39 -5.75 3.15
CA GLY A 67 18.88 -6.24 1.87
C GLY A 67 19.40 -5.13 0.96
N ALA A 68 20.04 -5.53 -0.14
CA ALA A 68 20.47 -4.59 -1.17
C ALA A 68 19.26 -4.13 -2.02
N PRO A 69 19.23 -2.87 -2.50
CA PRO A 69 18.14 -2.37 -3.33
C PRO A 69 17.88 -3.27 -4.53
N PHE A 70 16.60 -3.57 -4.78
CA PHE A 70 16.11 -4.36 -5.93
C PHE A 70 16.54 -5.85 -5.95
N ALA A 71 17.24 -6.34 -4.92
CA ALA A 71 17.73 -7.71 -4.84
C ALA A 71 16.67 -8.75 -4.44
N GLY A 72 15.42 -8.34 -4.24
CA GLY A 72 14.31 -9.22 -3.89
C GLY A 72 14.36 -9.72 -2.45
N GLY A 73 13.64 -10.82 -2.20
CA GLY A 73 13.64 -11.55 -0.93
C GLY A 73 12.65 -11.03 0.11
N LEU A 74 11.82 -10.03 -0.21
CA LEU A 74 10.75 -9.58 0.68
C LEU A 74 9.63 -10.62 0.67
N GLY A 75 9.27 -11.14 1.84
CA GLY A 75 8.09 -11.98 2.02
C GLY A 75 6.82 -11.13 2.07
N ILE A 76 5.86 -11.45 1.20
CA ILE A 76 4.55 -10.81 1.10
C ILE A 76 3.52 -11.84 1.58
N PRO A 77 3.00 -11.70 2.82
CA PRO A 77 1.99 -12.61 3.33
C PRO A 77 0.68 -12.40 2.57
N THR A 78 0.05 -13.49 2.16
CA THR A 78 -1.27 -13.49 1.52
C THR A 78 -2.19 -14.50 2.21
N PRO A 79 -3.52 -14.42 2.00
CA PRO A 79 -4.43 -15.46 2.46
C PRO A 79 -4.15 -16.87 1.89
N PHE A 80 -3.28 -16.96 0.87
CA PHE A 80 -2.91 -18.21 0.19
C PHE A 80 -1.51 -18.70 0.58
N GLY A 81 -0.84 -18.05 1.53
CA GLY A 81 0.56 -18.31 1.91
C GLY A 81 1.49 -17.15 1.55
N THR A 82 2.80 -17.35 1.70
CA THR A 82 3.79 -16.28 1.53
C THR A 82 4.42 -16.31 0.14
N ILE A 83 4.43 -15.17 -0.54
CA ILE A 83 5.09 -14.98 -1.84
C ILE A 83 6.35 -14.16 -1.60
N TYR A 84 7.47 -14.57 -2.18
CA TYR A 84 8.72 -13.81 -2.07
C TYR A 84 9.01 -13.03 -3.34
N SER A 85 9.42 -11.77 -3.19
CA SER A 85 9.81 -10.94 -4.32
C SER A 85 11.12 -11.42 -4.97
N THR A 86 11.20 -11.29 -6.29
CA THR A 86 12.37 -11.73 -7.07
C THR A 86 13.47 -10.67 -7.07
N ASN A 87 14.72 -11.08 -7.28
CA ASN A 87 15.80 -10.17 -7.61
C ASN A 87 15.58 -9.59 -9.03
N ILE A 88 15.50 -8.27 -9.16
CA ILE A 88 15.31 -7.55 -10.44
C ILE A 88 16.52 -6.68 -10.79
N THR A 89 17.67 -6.92 -10.15
CA THR A 89 18.95 -6.34 -10.57
C THR A 89 19.45 -6.98 -11.87
N PRO A 90 20.42 -6.36 -12.59
CA PRO A 90 20.96 -6.95 -13.81
C PRO A 90 21.94 -8.10 -13.56
N ASP A 91 21.89 -8.74 -12.39
CA ASP A 91 22.65 -9.96 -12.12
C ASP A 91 22.22 -11.08 -13.09
N PRO A 92 23.15 -11.73 -13.82
CA PRO A 92 22.82 -12.67 -14.88
C PRO A 92 22.32 -14.02 -14.39
N GLU A 93 22.60 -14.40 -13.14
CA GLU A 93 22.28 -15.74 -12.61
C GLU A 93 21.04 -15.71 -11.71
N SER A 94 20.95 -14.71 -10.83
CA SER A 94 19.88 -14.60 -9.84
C SER A 94 18.88 -13.48 -10.13
N GLY A 95 19.25 -12.50 -10.97
CA GLY A 95 18.43 -11.36 -11.35
C GLY A 95 17.81 -11.45 -12.74
N ILE A 96 17.46 -10.29 -13.31
CA ILE A 96 16.93 -10.17 -14.67
C ILE A 96 18.02 -9.91 -15.71
N GLY A 97 19.29 -10.11 -15.37
CA GLY A 97 20.43 -9.77 -16.23
C GLY A 97 20.37 -10.39 -17.64
N ARG A 98 19.82 -11.60 -17.74
CA ARG A 98 19.66 -12.34 -19.01
C ARG A 98 18.28 -12.19 -19.66
N TRP A 99 17.43 -11.30 -19.16
CA TRP A 99 16.12 -11.05 -19.74
C TRP A 99 16.26 -10.04 -20.88
N SER A 100 15.58 -10.27 -21.99
CA SER A 100 15.42 -9.25 -23.02
C SER A 100 14.35 -8.24 -22.62
N GLU A 101 14.36 -7.05 -23.24
CA GLU A 101 13.29 -6.06 -23.07
C GLU A 101 11.91 -6.68 -23.35
N ALA A 102 11.80 -7.52 -24.38
CA ALA A 102 10.56 -8.22 -24.71
C ALA A 102 10.10 -9.18 -23.60
N ALA A 103 11.03 -9.89 -22.93
CA ALA A 103 10.69 -10.75 -21.80
C ALA A 103 10.25 -9.93 -20.57
N PHE A 104 10.87 -8.78 -20.34
CA PHE A 104 10.46 -7.84 -19.29
C PHE A 104 9.06 -7.29 -19.56
N ILE A 105 8.80 -6.77 -20.77
CA ILE A 105 7.49 -6.24 -21.17
C ILE A 105 6.41 -7.33 -21.05
N ARG A 106 6.70 -8.57 -21.48
CA ARG A 106 5.77 -9.69 -21.32
C ARG A 106 5.42 -9.94 -19.86
N SER A 107 6.39 -9.83 -18.95
CA SER A 107 6.10 -9.99 -17.52
C SER A 107 5.13 -8.91 -17.03
N MET A 108 5.38 -7.65 -17.39
CA MET A 108 4.54 -6.50 -17.00
C MET A 108 3.12 -6.61 -17.59
N ARG A 109 2.99 -6.99 -18.86
CA ARG A 109 1.70 -7.00 -19.57
C ARG A 109 0.86 -8.23 -19.32
N GLU A 110 1.49 -9.40 -19.35
CA GLU A 110 0.80 -10.70 -19.35
C GLU A 110 0.97 -11.41 -18.01
N GLY A 111 1.85 -10.94 -17.13
CA GLY A 111 2.21 -11.67 -15.91
C GLY A 111 2.91 -12.99 -16.20
N VAL A 112 3.71 -13.06 -17.28
CA VAL A 112 4.42 -14.28 -17.70
C VAL A 112 5.91 -13.99 -17.76
N ASN A 113 6.69 -14.77 -17.02
CA ASN A 113 8.13 -14.56 -16.95
C ASN A 113 8.84 -15.04 -18.22
N ARG A 114 10.15 -14.81 -18.33
CA ARG A 114 10.96 -15.23 -19.49
C ARG A 114 10.85 -16.72 -19.83
N GLU A 115 10.76 -17.60 -18.83
CA GLU A 115 10.63 -19.05 -19.04
C GLU A 115 9.21 -19.53 -19.39
N GLY A 116 8.24 -18.61 -19.54
CA GLY A 116 6.85 -18.97 -19.86
C GLY A 116 6.02 -19.35 -18.63
N ARG A 117 6.53 -19.14 -17.41
CA ARG A 117 5.82 -19.42 -16.17
C ARG A 117 4.93 -18.23 -15.80
N HIS A 118 3.68 -18.51 -15.44
CA HIS A 118 2.78 -17.51 -14.87
C HIS A 118 3.34 -16.96 -13.54
N LEU A 119 3.29 -15.64 -13.40
CA LEU A 119 3.58 -14.91 -12.17
C LEU A 119 2.31 -14.81 -11.34
N TYR A 120 2.45 -14.83 -10.01
CA TYR A 120 1.35 -14.59 -9.09
C TYR A 120 0.94 -13.10 -9.13
N PRO A 121 -0.35 -12.77 -8.96
CA PRO A 121 -0.85 -11.39 -9.03
C PRO A 121 -0.40 -10.49 -7.87
N ALA A 122 0.40 -11.00 -6.93
CA ALA A 122 1.18 -10.16 -6.02
C ALA A 122 2.19 -9.28 -6.77
N PHE A 123 2.61 -9.70 -7.97
CA PHE A 123 3.15 -8.82 -8.99
C PHE A 123 1.96 -8.24 -9.77
N PRO A 124 1.62 -6.94 -9.64
CA PRO A 124 0.34 -6.39 -10.07
C PRO A 124 0.30 -6.15 -11.59
N TYR A 125 0.49 -7.21 -12.38
CA TYR A 125 0.45 -7.18 -13.84
C TYR A 125 -0.94 -6.82 -14.38
N ASP A 126 -1.99 -6.98 -13.58
CA ASP A 126 -3.35 -6.52 -13.87
C ASP A 126 -3.48 -5.01 -13.89
N HIS A 127 -2.56 -4.29 -13.24
CA HIS A 127 -2.37 -2.85 -13.39
C HIS A 127 -1.30 -2.50 -14.42
N TYR A 128 -0.14 -3.18 -14.38
CA TYR A 128 0.98 -2.88 -15.27
C TYR A 128 0.69 -3.10 -16.76
N THR A 129 -0.30 -3.92 -17.09
CA THR A 129 -0.76 -4.07 -18.48
C THR A 129 -1.23 -2.76 -19.13
N LEU A 130 -1.65 -1.78 -18.32
CA LEU A 130 -2.05 -0.45 -18.76
C LEU A 130 -0.87 0.46 -19.14
N VAL A 131 0.35 0.11 -18.70
CA VAL A 131 1.58 0.88 -18.94
C VAL A 131 2.00 0.78 -20.40
N THR A 132 2.51 1.87 -20.98
CA THR A 132 2.96 1.89 -22.37
C THR A 132 4.24 1.07 -22.54
N ASP A 133 4.52 0.62 -23.78
CA ASP A 133 5.78 -0.08 -24.08
C ASP A 133 6.99 0.86 -23.89
N GLU A 134 6.82 2.15 -24.16
CA GLU A 134 7.86 3.16 -23.96
C GLU A 134 8.25 3.31 -22.47
N ASP A 135 7.25 3.39 -21.58
CA ASP A 135 7.50 3.46 -20.14
C ASP A 135 8.05 2.13 -19.60
N SER A 136 7.61 1.00 -20.15
CA SER A 136 8.17 -0.31 -19.81
C SER A 136 9.64 -0.45 -20.26
N ARG A 137 10.00 0.11 -21.41
CA ARG A 137 11.39 0.22 -21.88
C ARG A 137 12.22 1.11 -20.95
N ALA A 138 11.67 2.25 -20.52
CA ALA A 138 12.35 3.14 -19.58
C ALA A 138 12.65 2.43 -18.24
N LEU A 139 11.65 1.72 -17.69
CA LEU A 139 11.82 0.88 -16.50
C LEU A 139 12.91 -0.18 -16.69
N TYR A 140 12.87 -0.90 -17.82
CA TYR A 140 13.89 -1.90 -18.15
C TYR A 140 15.29 -1.27 -18.21
N ALA A 141 15.46 -0.15 -18.91
CA ALA A 141 16.74 0.57 -18.97
C ALA A 141 17.26 0.99 -17.58
N PHE A 142 16.38 1.52 -16.72
CA PHE A 142 16.74 1.88 -15.35
C PHE A 142 17.20 0.68 -14.53
N LEU A 143 16.46 -0.44 -14.57
CA LEU A 143 16.81 -1.66 -13.84
C LEU A 143 18.13 -2.23 -14.35
N MET A 144 18.33 -2.27 -15.67
CA MET A 144 19.55 -2.80 -16.28
C MET A 144 20.81 -1.97 -16.01
N THR A 145 20.65 -0.72 -15.57
CA THR A 145 21.77 0.14 -15.12
C THR A 145 22.05 0.06 -13.62
N ARG A 146 21.25 -0.66 -12.83
CA ARG A 146 21.48 -0.81 -11.39
C ARG A 146 22.74 -1.63 -11.11
N LYS A 147 23.22 -1.54 -9.87
CA LYS A 147 24.27 -2.43 -9.38
C LYS A 147 23.74 -3.87 -9.41
N ALA A 148 24.45 -4.76 -10.08
CA ALA A 148 24.14 -6.19 -10.05
C ALA A 148 24.39 -6.72 -8.64
N VAL A 149 23.43 -7.47 -8.11
CA VAL A 149 23.53 -8.11 -6.80
C VAL A 149 23.21 -9.58 -7.00
N SER A 150 24.17 -10.45 -6.67
CA SER A 150 23.92 -11.88 -6.64
C SER A 150 23.16 -12.22 -5.35
N ALA A 151 21.87 -12.50 -5.49
CA ALA A 151 20.97 -12.80 -4.39
C ALA A 151 19.83 -13.69 -4.91
N ALA A 152 19.78 -14.94 -4.44
CA ALA A 152 18.69 -15.84 -4.74
C ALA A 152 17.50 -15.55 -3.83
N SER A 153 16.33 -15.31 -4.43
CA SER A 153 15.09 -15.17 -3.66
C SER A 153 14.64 -16.51 -3.09
N PRO A 154 14.08 -16.54 -1.86
CA PRO A 154 13.42 -17.72 -1.33
C PRO A 154 12.30 -18.22 -2.26
N ALA A 155 12.00 -19.51 -2.19
CA ALA A 155 10.86 -20.07 -2.91
C ALA A 155 9.54 -19.66 -2.24
N ASN A 156 8.47 -19.50 -3.03
CA ASN A 156 7.15 -19.20 -2.50
C ASN A 156 6.63 -20.34 -1.61
N GLU A 157 6.02 -19.97 -0.48
CA GLU A 157 5.42 -20.87 0.49
C GLU A 157 3.90 -20.89 0.30
N LEU A 158 3.46 -21.55 -0.77
CA LEU A 158 2.05 -21.69 -1.11
C LEU A 158 1.64 -23.17 -0.99
N PRO A 159 0.55 -23.50 -0.28
CA PRO A 159 0.06 -24.86 -0.19
C PRO A 159 -0.61 -25.26 -1.50
N PHE A 160 -0.81 -26.57 -1.70
CA PHE A 160 -1.66 -27.06 -2.77
C PHE A 160 -3.11 -26.53 -2.59
N PRO A 161 -3.79 -26.11 -3.67
CA PRO A 161 -3.34 -26.12 -5.08
C PRO A 161 -2.67 -24.82 -5.55
N PHE A 162 -2.47 -23.82 -4.68
CA PHE A 162 -1.95 -22.50 -5.04
C PHE A 162 -0.49 -22.50 -5.51
N ASN A 163 0.28 -23.55 -5.22
CA ASN A 163 1.62 -23.75 -5.78
C ASN A 163 1.64 -24.11 -7.28
N ILE A 164 0.49 -24.47 -7.88
CA ILE A 164 0.41 -24.85 -9.30
C ILE A 164 0.21 -23.60 -10.15
N ARG A 165 1.32 -23.03 -10.64
CA ARG A 165 1.32 -21.79 -11.44
C ARG A 165 0.40 -21.81 -12.67
N MET A 166 0.18 -22.98 -13.28
CA MET A 166 -0.67 -23.07 -14.47
C MET A 166 -2.14 -22.74 -14.20
N LEU A 167 -2.61 -22.89 -12.95
CA LEU A 167 -3.96 -22.48 -12.56
C LEU A 167 -4.18 -20.96 -12.68
N LEU A 168 -3.10 -20.17 -12.65
CA LEU A 168 -3.19 -18.73 -12.84
C LEU A 168 -3.63 -18.34 -14.25
N ALA A 169 -3.49 -19.21 -15.26
CA ALA A 169 -4.08 -18.96 -16.58
C ALA A 169 -5.62 -18.83 -16.49
N GLY A 170 -6.26 -19.70 -15.70
CA GLY A 170 -7.70 -19.61 -15.44
C GLY A 170 -8.08 -18.34 -14.68
N TRP A 171 -7.29 -17.96 -13.67
CA TRP A 171 -7.48 -16.69 -12.94
C TRP A 171 -7.38 -15.48 -13.88
N LYS A 172 -6.37 -15.46 -14.76
CA LYS A 172 -6.17 -14.39 -15.75
C LYS A 172 -7.33 -14.30 -16.74
N ALA A 173 -7.84 -15.42 -17.24
CA ALA A 173 -9.01 -15.43 -18.12
C ALA A 173 -10.22 -14.71 -17.48
N LEU A 174 -10.40 -14.87 -16.16
CA LEU A 174 -11.48 -14.23 -15.42
C LEU A 174 -11.21 -12.74 -15.16
N TYR A 175 -9.99 -12.40 -14.70
CA TYR A 175 -9.72 -11.11 -14.03
C TYR A 175 -8.74 -10.19 -14.77
N LEU A 176 -7.87 -10.70 -15.64
CA LEU A 176 -6.93 -9.88 -16.41
C LEU A 176 -7.64 -9.28 -17.63
N ARG A 177 -7.46 -7.98 -17.84
CA ARG A 177 -7.87 -7.27 -19.06
C ARG A 177 -6.64 -6.57 -19.59
N GLU A 178 -6.12 -7.06 -20.70
CA GLU A 178 -4.86 -6.59 -21.25
C GLU A 178 -5.02 -5.34 -22.08
N GLY A 179 -3.98 -4.51 -22.06
CA GLY A 179 -3.79 -3.43 -23.02
C GLY A 179 -3.74 -2.04 -22.38
N PRO A 180 -3.11 -1.08 -23.08
CA PRO A 180 -2.93 0.26 -22.57
C PRO A 180 -4.26 0.99 -22.40
N LEU A 181 -4.29 1.85 -21.39
CA LEU A 181 -5.42 2.71 -21.10
C LEU A 181 -5.62 3.75 -22.23
N GLN A 182 -6.81 3.79 -22.82
CA GLN A 182 -7.14 4.80 -23.84
C GLN A 182 -7.51 6.13 -23.20
N PRO A 183 -6.89 7.27 -23.54
CA PRO A 183 -7.24 8.57 -23.00
C PRO A 183 -8.72 8.90 -23.18
N ASP A 184 -9.35 9.46 -22.15
CA ASP A 184 -10.71 9.98 -22.23
C ASP A 184 -10.70 11.39 -22.84
N SER A 185 -11.33 11.54 -24.00
CA SER A 185 -11.38 12.81 -24.74
C SER A 185 -12.18 13.91 -24.03
N ASN A 186 -13.03 13.56 -23.05
CA ASN A 186 -13.82 14.52 -22.28
C ASN A 186 -13.10 15.02 -21.03
N ARG A 187 -11.85 14.63 -20.82
CA ARG A 187 -11.06 14.92 -19.63
C ARG A 187 -9.77 15.65 -20.00
N SER A 188 -9.22 16.41 -19.07
CA SER A 188 -7.96 17.13 -19.29
C SER A 188 -6.79 16.16 -19.48
N ALA A 189 -5.70 16.65 -20.10
CA ALA A 189 -4.46 15.89 -20.22
C ALA A 189 -3.89 15.51 -18.84
N GLU A 190 -3.96 16.43 -17.88
CA GLU A 190 -3.55 16.18 -16.49
C GLU A 190 -4.36 15.05 -15.84
N TRP A 191 -5.68 15.05 -16.00
CA TRP A 191 -6.52 13.98 -15.44
C TRP A 191 -6.23 12.63 -16.10
N ASN A 192 -6.04 12.61 -17.42
CA ASN A 192 -5.67 11.38 -18.14
C ASN A 192 -4.29 10.86 -17.73
N ARG A 193 -3.32 11.74 -17.49
CA ARG A 193 -2.01 11.39 -16.93
C ARG A 193 -2.17 10.80 -15.52
N GLY A 194 -2.99 11.42 -14.68
CA GLY A 194 -3.31 10.94 -13.35
C GLY A 194 -3.92 9.54 -13.36
N ARG A 195 -4.92 9.32 -14.21
CA ARG A 195 -5.55 8.01 -14.38
C ARG A 195 -4.54 6.96 -14.84
N TYR A 196 -3.71 7.29 -15.82
CA TYR A 196 -2.66 6.39 -16.30
C TYR A 196 -1.69 5.97 -15.19
N LEU A 197 -1.25 6.92 -14.36
CA LEU A 197 -0.35 6.63 -13.26
C LEU A 197 -1.04 5.86 -12.13
N VAL A 198 -2.26 6.21 -11.76
CA VAL A 198 -3.00 5.62 -10.63
C VAL A 198 -3.48 4.20 -10.94
N GLU A 199 -4.08 4.01 -12.11
CA GLU A 199 -4.61 2.71 -12.53
C GLU A 199 -3.50 1.77 -13.02
N GLY A 200 -2.46 2.33 -13.62
CA GLY A 200 -1.32 1.59 -14.15
C GLY A 200 -0.22 1.45 -13.10
N LEU A 201 0.84 2.25 -13.26
CA LEU A 201 2.09 1.96 -12.57
C LEU A 201 2.04 2.11 -11.05
N SER A 202 1.30 3.08 -10.51
CA SER A 202 1.17 3.30 -9.05
C SER A 202 0.22 2.33 -8.37
N HIS A 203 -0.61 1.63 -9.16
CA HIS A 203 -1.55 0.57 -8.72
C HIS A 203 -2.31 0.90 -7.43
N CYS A 204 -2.85 2.13 -7.27
CA CYS A 204 -3.46 2.53 -6.01
C CYS A 204 -4.63 1.60 -5.60
N GLY A 205 -5.33 1.03 -6.58
CA GLY A 205 -6.38 0.02 -6.38
C GLY A 205 -5.90 -1.25 -5.69
N ALA A 206 -4.60 -1.59 -5.85
CA ALA A 206 -4.01 -2.78 -5.26
C ALA A 206 -4.08 -2.79 -3.73
N CYS A 207 -4.08 -1.62 -3.11
CA CYS A 207 -4.26 -1.47 -1.67
C CYS A 207 -5.63 -0.86 -1.30
N HIS A 208 -6.17 0.05 -2.11
CA HIS A 208 -7.38 0.80 -1.77
C HIS A 208 -8.68 0.16 -2.26
N THR A 209 -8.64 -0.97 -2.97
CA THR A 209 -9.84 -1.71 -3.40
C THR A 209 -9.89 -3.08 -2.69
N PRO A 210 -11.02 -3.47 -2.09
CA PRO A 210 -11.14 -4.76 -1.43
C PRO A 210 -11.07 -5.90 -2.45
N ARG A 211 -10.61 -7.07 -1.99
CA ARG A 211 -10.42 -8.26 -2.83
C ARG A 211 -11.47 -9.32 -2.54
N ASN A 212 -11.84 -10.06 -3.57
CA ASN A 212 -12.71 -11.23 -3.44
C ASN A 212 -11.93 -12.45 -2.90
N ARG A 213 -12.62 -13.56 -2.68
CA ARG A 213 -12.03 -14.80 -2.13
C ARG A 213 -10.94 -15.45 -3.01
N LEU A 214 -10.84 -15.03 -4.27
CA LEU A 214 -9.81 -15.47 -5.22
C LEU A 214 -8.67 -14.43 -5.36
N GLY A 215 -8.65 -13.41 -4.51
CA GLY A 215 -7.60 -12.39 -4.47
C GLY A 215 -7.70 -11.30 -5.55
N ALA A 216 -8.78 -11.28 -6.36
CA ALA A 216 -8.99 -10.25 -7.37
C ALA A 216 -9.79 -9.06 -6.82
N GLU A 217 -9.53 -7.87 -7.35
CA GLU A 217 -10.21 -6.64 -6.95
C GLU A 217 -11.72 -6.66 -7.23
N LYS A 218 -12.49 -6.16 -6.26
CA LYS A 218 -13.94 -5.96 -6.39
C LYS A 218 -14.21 -4.62 -7.07
N LYS A 219 -14.43 -4.66 -8.38
CA LYS A 219 -14.62 -3.47 -9.22
C LYS A 219 -15.82 -2.60 -8.81
N ASP A 220 -16.83 -3.20 -8.20
CA ASP A 220 -18.01 -2.53 -7.64
C ASP A 220 -17.73 -1.80 -6.31
N GLU A 221 -16.60 -2.09 -5.67
CA GLU A 221 -16.12 -1.45 -4.44
C GLU A 221 -14.80 -0.68 -4.69
N TYR A 222 -14.63 -0.16 -5.91
CA TYR A 222 -13.45 0.60 -6.32
C TYR A 222 -13.11 1.69 -5.29
N PHE A 223 -11.87 1.65 -4.78
CA PHE A 223 -11.34 2.60 -3.81
C PHE A 223 -12.08 2.67 -2.46
N ALA A 224 -12.86 1.63 -2.10
CA ALA A 224 -13.61 1.57 -0.85
C ALA A 224 -12.76 1.27 0.40
N GLY A 225 -11.44 1.08 0.22
CA GLY A 225 -10.52 0.67 1.28
C GLY A 225 -10.39 -0.85 1.39
N ALA A 226 -9.41 -1.30 2.18
CA ALA A 226 -9.15 -2.71 2.42
C ALA A 226 -8.35 -2.89 3.73
N GLU A 227 -7.99 -4.13 4.05
CA GLU A 227 -6.99 -4.44 5.08
C GLU A 227 -5.74 -4.96 4.37
N VAL A 228 -4.59 -4.33 4.62
CA VAL A 228 -3.28 -4.70 4.04
C VAL A 228 -2.23 -4.63 5.14
N GLU A 229 -1.44 -5.69 5.31
CA GLU A 229 -0.37 -5.73 6.33
C GLU A 229 -0.85 -5.37 7.76
N ASN A 230 -2.07 -5.78 8.13
CA ASN A 230 -2.71 -5.44 9.41
C ASN A 230 -2.91 -3.92 9.64
N TRP A 231 -2.95 -3.14 8.55
CA TRP A 231 -3.43 -1.77 8.51
C TRP A 231 -4.78 -1.71 7.79
N THR A 232 -5.68 -0.88 8.31
CA THR A 232 -6.90 -0.49 7.59
C THR A 232 -6.52 0.57 6.55
N VAL A 233 -6.49 0.17 5.29
CA VAL A 233 -6.33 1.08 4.16
C VAL A 233 -7.64 1.81 3.94
N TYR A 234 -7.63 3.14 4.10
CA TYR A 234 -8.85 3.93 4.02
C TYR A 234 -9.38 4.07 2.60
N ALA A 235 -10.70 4.26 2.50
CA ALA A 235 -11.34 4.60 1.26
C ALA A 235 -10.78 5.92 0.70
N ILE A 236 -10.42 5.89 -0.58
CA ILE A 236 -10.06 7.07 -1.39
C ILE A 236 -11.15 7.31 -2.47
N ASN A 237 -12.39 7.03 -2.08
CA ASN A 237 -13.61 7.41 -2.77
C ASN A 237 -14.50 8.27 -1.84
N ALA A 238 -15.78 8.46 -2.19
CA ALA A 238 -16.74 9.24 -1.41
C ALA A 238 -16.93 8.78 0.05
N ASN A 239 -16.53 7.55 0.40
CA ASN A 239 -16.65 6.97 1.74
C ASN A 239 -15.42 7.22 2.63
N SER A 240 -14.52 8.14 2.24
CA SER A 240 -13.33 8.46 3.04
C SER A 240 -13.69 8.86 4.48
N PRO A 241 -13.03 8.27 5.51
CA PRO A 241 -13.33 8.55 6.91
C PRO A 241 -12.67 9.84 7.44
N ALA A 242 -11.88 10.53 6.61
CA ALA A 242 -11.20 11.76 7.02
C ALA A 242 -12.23 12.77 7.55
N PRO A 243 -11.96 13.52 8.64
CA PRO A 243 -12.86 14.57 9.14
C PRO A 243 -12.97 15.77 8.21
N VAL A 244 -11.90 16.13 7.53
CA VAL A 244 -11.86 17.20 6.51
C VAL A 244 -11.86 16.55 5.12
N PRO A 245 -12.66 17.02 4.15
CA PRO A 245 -12.64 16.46 2.80
C PRO A 245 -11.28 16.69 2.14
N TRP A 246 -10.77 15.68 1.47
CA TRP A 246 -9.60 15.82 0.61
C TRP A 246 -9.93 16.63 -0.64
N ASN A 247 -8.93 17.29 -1.17
CA ASN A 247 -8.96 17.95 -2.48
C ASN A 247 -7.61 17.76 -3.19
N ALA A 248 -7.53 18.13 -4.46
CA ALA A 248 -6.30 17.95 -5.25
C ALA A 248 -5.06 18.63 -4.63
N GLU A 249 -5.22 19.78 -3.97
CA GLU A 249 -4.09 20.50 -3.35
C GLU A 249 -3.56 19.78 -2.10
N SER A 250 -4.45 19.44 -1.17
CA SER A 250 -4.12 18.69 0.04
C SER A 250 -3.56 17.29 -0.29
N LEU A 251 -4.09 16.63 -1.32
CA LEU A 251 -3.54 15.37 -1.83
C LEU A 251 -2.16 15.54 -2.45
N THR A 252 -1.95 16.58 -3.27
CA THR A 252 -0.63 16.87 -3.86
C THR A 252 0.40 17.07 -2.75
N PHE A 253 0.07 17.88 -1.75
CA PHE A 253 0.96 18.13 -0.62
C PHE A 253 1.25 16.84 0.15
N TYR A 254 0.21 16.07 0.50
CA TYR A 254 0.36 14.84 1.26
C TYR A 254 1.18 13.79 0.51
N LEU A 255 0.93 13.59 -0.78
CA LEU A 255 1.65 12.60 -1.58
C LEU A 255 3.11 12.98 -1.78
N ARG A 256 3.44 14.27 -1.79
CA ARG A 256 4.82 14.76 -1.95
C ARG A 256 5.62 14.76 -0.64
N HIS A 257 4.97 15.03 0.49
CA HIS A 257 5.67 15.22 1.77
C HIS A 257 5.41 14.09 2.78
N GLY A 258 4.45 13.19 2.50
CA GLY A 258 4.03 12.12 3.39
C GLY A 258 3.25 12.59 4.62
N TRP A 259 2.83 13.85 4.66
CA TRP A 259 1.98 14.37 5.72
C TRP A 259 1.17 15.59 5.25
N HIS A 260 0.11 15.91 5.98
CA HIS A 260 -0.69 17.12 5.79
C HIS A 260 -1.30 17.55 7.13
N GLU A 261 -1.37 18.86 7.38
CA GLU A 261 -1.82 19.43 8.66
C GLU A 261 -3.24 19.01 9.08
N HIS A 262 -4.12 18.71 8.11
CA HIS A 262 -5.51 18.30 8.36
C HIS A 262 -5.75 16.79 8.19
N HIS A 263 -4.76 16.02 7.74
CA HIS A 263 -4.96 14.61 7.42
C HIS A 263 -3.95 13.66 8.08
N GLY A 264 -2.96 14.21 8.78
CA GLY A 264 -1.94 13.43 9.47
C GLY A 264 -0.81 13.01 8.54
N ALA A 265 -0.11 11.94 8.92
CA ALA A 265 1.07 11.46 8.22
C ALA A 265 0.90 10.00 7.75
N SER A 266 1.51 9.67 6.61
CA SER A 266 1.42 8.36 5.95
C SER A 266 2.05 7.25 6.78
N ARG A 267 1.35 6.13 6.99
CA ARG A 267 1.84 4.99 7.78
C ARG A 267 1.53 3.65 7.14
N GLY A 268 2.13 2.59 7.70
CA GLY A 268 2.17 1.28 7.07
C GLY A 268 2.82 1.36 5.69
N SER A 269 2.30 0.56 4.76
CA SER A 269 2.75 0.52 3.37
C SER A 269 2.61 1.84 2.62
N MET A 270 1.83 2.82 3.10
CA MET A 270 1.70 4.14 2.45
C MET A 270 2.91 5.06 2.69
N ALA A 271 3.67 4.87 3.76
CA ALA A 271 4.86 5.68 4.04
C ALA A 271 5.89 5.63 2.88
N PRO A 272 6.35 4.44 2.43
CA PRO A 272 7.26 4.38 1.29
C PRO A 272 6.64 4.85 -0.02
N VAL A 273 5.32 4.75 -0.21
CA VAL A 273 4.64 5.32 -1.39
C VAL A 273 4.83 6.83 -1.43
N THR A 274 4.54 7.54 -0.35
CA THR A 274 4.73 9.00 -0.30
C THR A 274 6.21 9.41 -0.37
N ALA A 275 7.12 8.62 0.19
CA ALA A 275 8.55 8.87 0.06
C ALA A 275 9.01 8.80 -1.40
N ASN A 276 8.57 7.78 -2.14
CA ASN A 276 8.86 7.64 -3.57
C ASN A 276 8.21 8.77 -4.39
N LEU A 277 6.93 9.08 -4.15
CA LEU A 277 6.23 10.18 -4.84
C LEU A 277 6.80 11.58 -4.48
N GLY A 278 7.43 11.73 -3.32
CA GLY A 278 8.16 12.95 -2.96
C GLY A 278 9.41 13.21 -3.80
N SER A 279 9.96 12.15 -4.42
CA SER A 279 11.20 12.22 -5.21
C SER A 279 10.99 12.48 -6.72
N ILE A 280 9.75 12.43 -7.21
CA ILE A 280 9.43 12.56 -8.64
C ILE A 280 9.00 14.00 -9.01
N PRO A 281 8.90 14.33 -10.31
CA PRO A 281 8.38 15.62 -10.75
C PRO A 281 7.00 15.94 -10.19
N GLU A 282 6.81 17.17 -9.70
CA GLU A 282 5.55 17.60 -9.07
C GLU A 282 4.33 17.47 -9.98
N ALA A 283 4.53 17.63 -11.29
CA ALA A 283 3.48 17.50 -12.29
C ALA A 283 2.80 16.11 -12.26
N ASP A 284 3.57 15.05 -12.04
CA ASP A 284 3.00 13.69 -11.95
C ASP A 284 2.26 13.48 -10.63
N VAL A 285 2.75 14.04 -9.52
CA VAL A 285 2.04 14.02 -8.23
C VAL A 285 0.72 14.79 -8.30
N ARG A 286 0.71 15.97 -8.95
CA ARG A 286 -0.50 16.76 -9.20
C ARG A 286 -1.50 16.00 -10.07
N ALA A 287 -1.03 15.34 -11.13
CA ALA A 287 -1.89 14.53 -11.98
C ALA A 287 -2.54 13.38 -11.19
N ILE A 288 -1.77 12.64 -10.39
CA ILE A 288 -2.27 11.60 -9.47
C ILE A 288 -3.33 12.20 -8.54
N ALA A 289 -3.03 13.32 -7.89
CA ALA A 289 -3.94 13.99 -6.97
C ALA A 289 -5.23 14.48 -7.64
N ALA A 290 -5.15 15.00 -8.87
CA ALA A 290 -6.31 15.44 -9.65
C ALA A 290 -7.24 14.26 -9.99
N TYR A 291 -6.67 13.11 -10.38
CA TYR A 291 -7.45 11.91 -10.65
C TYR A 291 -8.09 11.34 -9.37
N VAL A 292 -7.31 11.16 -8.30
CA VAL A 292 -7.82 10.62 -7.03
C VAL A 292 -8.87 11.55 -6.42
N SER A 293 -8.64 12.87 -6.42
CA SER A 293 -9.62 13.84 -5.92
C SER A 293 -10.95 13.77 -6.69
N ASP A 294 -10.92 13.49 -7.98
CA ASP A 294 -12.12 13.31 -8.78
C ASP A 294 -12.80 11.97 -8.50
N ALA A 295 -12.04 10.88 -8.33
CA ALA A 295 -12.56 9.58 -7.91
C ALA A 295 -13.22 9.62 -6.51
N MET A 296 -12.75 10.50 -5.63
CA MET A 296 -13.39 10.82 -4.35
C MET A 296 -14.73 11.53 -4.49
N GLY A 297 -14.99 12.13 -5.65
CA GLY A 297 -16.20 12.88 -5.93
C GLY A 297 -16.25 14.23 -5.23
N ARG A 298 -17.20 15.06 -5.65
CA ARG A 298 -17.43 16.36 -5.00
C ARG A 298 -18.10 16.13 -3.64
N PRO A 299 -17.52 16.61 -2.52
CA PRO A 299 -18.14 16.45 -1.21
C PRO A 299 -19.48 17.20 -1.15
N SER A 300 -20.46 16.61 -0.47
CA SER A 300 -21.76 17.26 -0.25
C SER A 300 -21.62 18.49 0.66
N GLN A 301 -22.57 19.43 0.58
CA GLN A 301 -22.54 20.63 1.43
C GLN A 301 -22.51 20.28 2.94
N ALA A 302 -23.25 19.24 3.35
CA ALA A 302 -23.23 18.75 4.71
C ALA A 302 -21.85 18.17 5.11
N ARG A 303 -21.15 17.51 4.17
CA ARG A 303 -19.81 17.00 4.39
C ARG A 303 -18.78 18.13 4.53
N ILE A 304 -18.90 19.19 3.73
CA ILE A 304 -18.09 20.41 3.82
C ILE A 304 -18.31 21.09 5.18
N ALA A 305 -19.57 21.34 5.56
CA ALA A 305 -19.90 21.98 6.83
C ALA A 305 -19.36 21.22 8.05
N ARG A 306 -19.42 19.87 8.03
CA ARG A 306 -18.79 19.04 9.08
C ARG A 306 -17.27 19.19 9.13
N GLY A 307 -16.61 19.29 7.98
CA GLY A 307 -15.17 19.53 7.91
C GLY A 307 -14.78 20.90 8.46
N GLU A 308 -15.53 21.94 8.10
CA GLU A 308 -15.34 23.30 8.64
C GLU A 308 -15.55 23.36 10.16
N ALA A 309 -16.57 22.65 10.67
CA ALA A 309 -16.80 22.53 12.10
C ALA A 309 -15.64 21.82 12.82
N ALA A 310 -15.12 20.73 12.26
CA ALA A 310 -13.95 20.04 12.82
C ALA A 310 -12.70 20.95 12.86
N LEU A 311 -12.47 21.72 11.80
CA LEU A 311 -11.39 22.71 11.74
C LEU A 311 -11.57 23.82 12.77
N ALA A 312 -12.79 24.33 12.95
CA ALA A 312 -13.09 25.36 13.95
C ALA A 312 -12.86 24.84 15.38
N THR A 313 -13.28 23.60 15.67
CA THR A 313 -13.03 22.94 16.96
C THR A 313 -11.53 22.75 17.20
N ALA A 314 -10.80 22.25 16.20
CA ALA A 314 -9.35 22.05 16.29
C ALA A 314 -8.62 23.38 16.59
N ARG A 315 -8.96 24.47 15.88
CA ARG A 315 -8.40 25.81 16.11
C ARG A 315 -8.70 26.32 17.52
N LYS A 316 -9.94 26.20 17.97
CA LYS A 316 -10.36 26.64 19.32
C LYS A 316 -9.60 25.92 20.42
N GLU A 317 -9.34 24.61 20.27
CA GLU A 317 -8.55 23.85 21.25
C GLU A 317 -7.08 24.26 21.26
N SER A 318 -6.50 24.52 20.09
CA SER A 318 -5.12 25.02 19.97
C SER A 318 -4.89 26.36 20.67
N GLU A 319 -5.91 27.23 20.71
CA GLU A 319 -5.84 28.56 21.33
C GLU A 319 -6.03 28.55 22.86
N ALA A 320 -6.69 27.54 23.42
CA ALA A 320 -6.99 27.46 24.87
C ALA A 320 -6.69 26.07 25.49
N PRO A 321 -5.41 25.65 25.58
CA PRO A 321 -5.04 24.26 25.91
C PRO A 321 -5.26 23.88 27.38
N PHE A 322 -5.44 24.87 28.27
CA PHE A 322 -5.40 24.71 29.73
C PHE A 322 -6.76 24.87 30.44
N ALA A 323 -7.87 24.86 29.71
CA ALA A 323 -9.16 24.61 30.35
C ALA A 323 -9.25 23.13 30.69
N MET A 324 -8.65 22.74 31.82
CA MET A 324 -8.97 21.48 32.48
C MET A 324 -10.49 21.47 32.61
N ARG A 325 -11.19 20.71 31.77
CA ARG A 325 -12.62 20.49 31.91
C ARG A 325 -12.78 19.62 33.15
N ALA A 326 -12.69 20.24 34.32
CA ALA A 326 -12.86 19.66 35.64
C ALA A 326 -14.29 19.12 35.87
N ASN A 327 -15.15 19.16 34.85
CA ASN A 327 -16.54 18.75 34.89
C ASN A 327 -16.88 17.53 34.02
N SER A 328 -15.92 16.80 33.43
CA SER A 328 -16.25 15.45 32.97
C SER A 328 -16.28 14.52 34.18
N THR A 329 -17.47 14.14 34.61
CA THR A 329 -17.78 13.20 35.71
C THR A 329 -17.30 11.76 35.45
N GLY A 330 -16.27 11.56 34.63
CA GLY A 330 -15.71 10.27 34.22
C GLY A 330 -14.19 10.32 34.04
N ASN A 331 -13.45 10.73 35.07
CA ASN A 331 -11.98 10.63 35.11
C ASN A 331 -11.52 9.17 35.08
N GLY A 332 -11.66 8.52 33.94
CA GLY A 332 -11.17 7.18 33.67
C GLY A 332 -9.68 7.19 33.35
N VAL A 333 -9.05 6.02 33.50
CA VAL A 333 -7.63 5.75 33.23
C VAL A 333 -7.18 6.32 31.87
N GLY A 334 -8.02 6.24 30.82
CA GLY A 334 -7.71 6.76 29.49
C GLY A 334 -7.48 8.28 29.42
N ALA A 335 -8.29 9.06 30.15
CA ALA A 335 -8.12 10.51 30.20
C ALA A 335 -6.81 10.89 30.89
N ALA A 336 -6.50 10.23 32.02
CA ALA A 336 -5.26 10.47 32.75
C ALA A 336 -4.02 10.13 31.89
N ILE A 337 -4.05 9.04 31.12
CA ILE A 337 -2.97 8.69 30.19
C ILE A 337 -2.84 9.76 29.10
N PHE A 338 -3.94 10.16 28.45
CA PHE A 338 -3.90 11.17 27.39
C PHE A 338 -3.31 12.50 27.88
N LEU A 339 -3.77 12.99 29.03
CA LEU A 339 -3.34 14.26 29.60
C LEU A 339 -1.84 14.25 29.96
N SER A 340 -1.33 13.12 30.46
CA SER A 340 0.07 13.00 30.89
C SER A 340 1.04 12.71 29.74
N ALA A 341 0.63 11.93 28.74
CA ALA A 341 1.54 11.38 27.73
C ALA A 341 1.31 11.93 26.31
N CYS A 342 0.08 12.33 25.97
CA CYS A 342 -0.29 12.65 24.59
C CYS A 342 -0.54 14.15 24.36
N GLN A 343 -1.20 14.82 25.31
CA GLN A 343 -1.72 16.18 25.13
C GLN A 343 -0.63 17.18 24.71
N GLY A 344 0.57 17.12 25.30
CA GLY A 344 1.64 18.07 24.99
C GLY A 344 2.06 18.11 23.52
N CYS A 345 1.81 17.03 22.76
CA CYS A 345 2.06 16.99 21.32
C CYS A 345 0.78 17.20 20.50
N HIS A 346 -0.37 16.73 20.99
CA HIS A 346 -1.65 16.71 20.26
C HIS A 346 -2.60 17.87 20.59
N ASP A 347 -2.16 18.83 21.40
CA ASP A 347 -2.93 20.05 21.72
C ASP A 347 -3.11 21.01 20.53
N GLY A 348 -2.45 20.74 19.40
CA GLY A 348 -2.58 21.51 18.18
C GLY A 348 -1.84 22.85 18.16
N ARG A 349 -0.98 23.15 19.14
CA ARG A 349 -0.15 24.37 19.14
C ARG A 349 1.01 24.31 18.16
N ARG A 350 1.54 23.11 17.92
CA ARG A 350 2.62 22.87 16.96
C ARG A 350 2.04 22.10 15.78
N PRO A 351 2.09 22.65 14.55
CA PRO A 351 1.64 21.90 13.40
C PRO A 351 2.59 20.71 13.13
N VAL A 352 2.05 19.70 12.48
CA VAL A 352 2.86 18.65 11.83
C VAL A 352 3.86 19.35 10.88
N PRO A 353 5.14 18.92 10.78
CA PRO A 353 5.73 17.71 11.36
C PRO A 353 6.31 17.88 12.78
N PHE A 354 6.28 19.07 13.36
CA PHE A 354 6.95 19.38 14.64
C PHE A 354 6.07 19.13 15.88
N GLY A 355 4.76 18.97 15.68
CA GLY A 355 3.80 18.51 16.68
C GLY A 355 2.97 17.33 16.18
N GLY A 356 2.11 16.83 17.06
CA GLY A 356 1.12 15.82 16.71
C GLY A 356 -0.06 16.45 15.96
N LEU A 357 -0.71 15.66 15.12
CA LEU A 357 -1.99 16.05 14.51
C LEU A 357 -3.01 16.37 15.61
N ASN A 358 -3.76 17.47 15.49
CA ASN A 358 -4.92 17.69 16.34
C ASN A 358 -5.92 16.55 16.11
N LEU A 359 -6.24 15.78 17.15
CA LEU A 359 -6.97 14.52 16.99
C LEU A 359 -8.41 14.68 16.49
N HIS A 360 -9.00 15.88 16.58
CA HIS A 360 -10.28 16.18 15.92
C HIS A 360 -10.21 16.07 14.39
N LEU A 361 -9.00 16.15 13.83
CA LEU A 361 -8.74 16.03 12.40
C LEU A 361 -8.20 14.64 12.03
N SER A 362 -8.08 13.72 12.99
CA SER A 362 -7.46 12.41 12.78
C SER A 362 -8.38 11.42 12.07
N SER A 363 -8.02 11.06 10.84
CA SER A 363 -8.63 9.93 10.12
C SER A 363 -8.57 8.63 10.92
N ALA A 364 -7.51 8.41 11.72
CA ALA A 364 -7.38 7.21 12.55
C ALA A 364 -8.33 7.19 13.75
N VAL A 365 -8.63 8.36 14.32
CA VAL A 365 -9.65 8.47 15.38
C VAL A 365 -11.06 8.41 14.81
N SER A 366 -11.30 8.91 13.59
CA SER A 366 -12.60 8.86 12.91
C SER A 366 -12.84 7.60 12.07
N ALA A 367 -11.87 6.68 12.01
CA ALA A 367 -11.96 5.47 11.22
C ALA A 367 -13.10 4.53 11.68
N PRO A 368 -13.60 3.64 10.81
CA PRO A 368 -14.61 2.64 11.17
C PRO A 368 -14.17 1.67 12.27
N ASN A 369 -12.87 1.41 12.41
CA ASN A 369 -12.29 0.56 13.43
C ASN A 369 -11.02 1.19 14.03
N ALA A 370 -10.52 0.62 15.13
CA ALA A 370 -9.38 1.15 15.89
C ALA A 370 -7.99 0.72 15.40
N GLN A 371 -7.86 -0.09 14.34
CA GLN A 371 -6.60 -0.77 14.02
C GLN A 371 -5.43 0.19 13.79
N ASN A 372 -5.64 1.22 12.97
CA ASN A 372 -4.54 2.14 12.65
C ASN A 372 -4.11 2.97 13.87
N ILE A 373 -5.06 3.38 14.72
CA ILE A 373 -4.72 4.13 15.92
C ILE A 373 -4.04 3.24 16.98
N ILE A 374 -4.39 1.94 17.04
CA ILE A 374 -3.66 0.93 17.82
C ILE A 374 -2.21 0.84 17.33
N ASN A 375 -2.00 0.63 16.03
CA ASN A 375 -0.67 0.49 15.43
C ASN A 375 0.18 1.74 15.68
N VAL A 376 -0.39 2.94 15.44
CA VAL A 376 0.30 4.22 15.67
C VAL A 376 0.63 4.44 17.15
N THR A 377 -0.25 4.09 18.08
CA THR A 377 0.00 4.26 19.52
C THR A 377 1.06 3.28 20.01
N LEU A 378 0.97 2.01 19.61
CA LEU A 378 1.90 0.98 20.06
C LEU A 378 3.30 1.19 19.48
N PHE A 379 3.40 1.45 18.18
CA PHE A 379 4.69 1.43 17.47
C PHE A 379 5.26 2.83 17.16
N GLY A 380 4.47 3.89 17.41
CA GLY A 380 4.92 5.26 17.24
C GLY A 380 5.22 5.63 15.78
N LEU A 381 5.90 6.77 15.64
CA LEU A 381 6.30 7.36 14.37
C LEU A 381 7.83 7.57 14.42
N PRO A 382 8.65 6.64 13.87
CA PRO A 382 10.10 6.82 13.87
C PRO A 382 10.50 7.97 12.94
N ALA A 383 11.53 8.72 13.35
CA ALA A 383 12.05 9.84 12.57
C ALA A 383 12.62 9.39 11.21
N ALA A 384 12.41 10.20 10.18
CA ALA A 384 13.14 10.10 8.92
C ALA A 384 14.63 10.41 9.13
N LYS A 385 15.50 9.83 8.31
CA LYS A 385 16.93 10.16 8.35
C LYS A 385 17.21 11.45 7.57
N GLY A 386 17.76 12.45 8.27
CA GLY A 386 18.28 13.66 7.63
C GLY A 386 17.23 14.65 7.12
N GLU A 387 15.94 14.42 7.39
CA GLU A 387 14.84 15.26 6.94
C GLU A 387 13.83 15.55 8.07
N PRO A 388 13.15 16.71 8.07
CA PRO A 388 12.05 16.97 8.99
C PRO A 388 10.88 16.00 8.76
N SER A 389 10.42 15.31 9.80
CA SER A 389 9.32 14.34 9.71
C SER A 389 8.47 14.32 10.96
N ALA A 390 7.19 13.93 10.81
CA ALA A 390 6.32 13.69 11.96
C ALA A 390 6.85 12.55 12.83
N ILE A 391 7.05 12.84 14.13
CA ILE A 391 7.55 11.88 15.13
C ILE A 391 6.54 11.69 16.26
N MET A 392 6.54 10.49 16.85
CA MET A 392 5.68 10.12 17.97
C MET A 392 6.33 8.94 18.70
N PRO A 393 6.40 8.99 20.03
CA PRO A 393 6.93 7.87 20.81
C PRO A 393 6.04 6.62 20.67
N ALA A 394 6.68 5.47 20.74
CA ALA A 394 6.01 4.17 20.83
C ALA A 394 5.59 3.91 22.29
N TYR A 395 4.41 3.32 22.48
CA TYR A 395 3.89 2.94 23.80
C TYR A 395 3.80 1.42 24.01
N HIS A 396 4.28 0.62 23.05
CA HIS A 396 4.50 -0.80 23.25
C HIS A 396 5.44 -1.05 24.44
N GLY A 397 5.08 -1.99 25.31
CA GLY A 397 5.78 -2.27 26.57
C GLY A 397 5.54 -1.25 27.70
N VAL A 398 4.83 -0.14 27.43
CA VAL A 398 4.49 0.91 28.41
C VAL A 398 3.05 0.79 28.88
N LEU A 399 2.12 0.60 27.94
CA LEU A 399 0.68 0.48 28.23
C LEU A 399 0.24 -0.97 28.18
N ASN A 400 -0.44 -1.44 29.23
CA ASN A 400 -1.10 -2.75 29.18
C ASN A 400 -2.39 -2.72 28.33
N PRO A 401 -2.98 -3.87 27.98
CA PRO A 401 -4.17 -3.93 27.12
C PRO A 401 -5.36 -3.10 27.64
N ASP A 402 -5.63 -3.11 28.95
CA ASP A 402 -6.76 -2.37 29.54
C ASP A 402 -6.53 -0.86 29.49
N GLN A 403 -5.30 -0.41 29.75
CA GLN A 403 -4.89 0.98 29.64
C GLN A 403 -5.01 1.48 28.20
N LEU A 404 -4.57 0.67 27.23
CA LEU A 404 -4.68 1.01 25.81
C LEU A 404 -6.14 1.11 25.39
N VAL A 405 -6.99 0.13 25.74
CA VAL A 405 -8.43 0.20 25.44
C VAL A 405 -9.08 1.44 26.05
N ALA A 406 -8.76 1.76 27.32
CA ALA A 406 -9.30 2.94 27.98
C ALA A 406 -8.85 4.24 27.29
N LEU A 407 -7.58 4.34 26.89
CA LEU A 407 -7.05 5.48 26.14
C LEU A 407 -7.74 5.64 24.78
N LEU A 408 -7.86 4.56 24.01
CA LEU A 408 -8.47 4.58 22.68
C LEU A 408 -9.94 5.00 22.74
N ASN A 409 -10.70 4.45 23.70
CA ASN A 409 -12.10 4.82 23.90
C ASN A 409 -12.23 6.30 24.30
N TYR A 410 -11.35 6.80 25.17
CA TYR A 410 -11.32 8.21 25.52
C TYR A 410 -11.02 9.11 24.31
N MET A 411 -10.05 8.73 23.48
CA MET A 411 -9.73 9.52 22.29
C MET A 411 -10.88 9.54 21.28
N ARG A 412 -11.55 8.41 21.08
CA ARG A 412 -12.72 8.30 20.19
C ARG A 412 -13.87 9.18 20.67
N ASP A 413 -14.18 9.14 21.97
CA ASP A 413 -15.25 9.92 22.59
C ASP A 413 -14.95 11.43 22.59
N ARG A 414 -13.71 11.81 22.90
CA ARG A 414 -13.32 13.22 23.02
C ARG A 414 -13.12 13.92 21.67
N PHE A 415 -12.54 13.24 20.70
CA PHE A 415 -12.01 13.85 19.47
C PHE A 415 -12.77 13.47 18.20
N SER A 416 -13.96 12.86 18.33
CA SER A 416 -14.73 12.41 17.18
C SER A 416 -16.22 12.31 17.52
N ASP A 417 -17.08 12.65 16.55
CA ASP A 417 -18.54 12.47 16.67
C ASP A 417 -19.02 11.07 16.26
N GLN A 418 -18.10 10.16 15.95
CA GLN A 418 -18.43 8.80 15.51
C GLN A 418 -18.76 7.89 16.70
N PRO A 419 -19.61 6.85 16.51
CA PRO A 419 -19.91 5.88 17.56
C PRO A 419 -18.67 5.19 18.12
N ALA A 420 -18.75 4.71 19.37
CA ALA A 420 -17.72 3.87 19.95
C ALA A 420 -17.41 2.65 19.06
N TRP A 421 -16.14 2.30 18.93
CA TRP A 421 -15.75 1.08 18.23
C TRP A 421 -16.21 -0.16 18.99
N THR A 422 -16.67 -1.17 18.26
CA THR A 422 -17.20 -2.41 18.85
C THR A 422 -16.14 -3.48 19.05
N ASP A 423 -14.98 -3.36 18.41
CA ASP A 423 -13.93 -4.39 18.32
C ASP A 423 -12.58 -3.97 18.95
N THR A 424 -12.52 -2.86 19.70
CA THR A 424 -11.27 -2.31 20.25
C THR A 424 -10.49 -3.33 21.06
N ARG A 425 -11.13 -4.04 21.99
CA ARG A 425 -10.46 -5.01 22.88
C ARG A 425 -9.88 -6.19 22.11
N GLU A 426 -10.64 -6.73 21.17
CA GLU A 426 -10.19 -7.85 20.34
C GLU A 426 -8.94 -7.48 19.55
N ARG A 427 -8.96 -6.33 18.86
CA ARG A 427 -7.81 -5.86 18.08
C ARG A 427 -6.58 -5.53 18.92
N VAL A 428 -6.78 -4.92 20.08
CA VAL A 428 -5.70 -4.66 21.04
C VAL A 428 -5.03 -5.97 21.44
N THR A 429 -5.81 -6.96 21.87
CA THR A 429 -5.29 -8.28 22.27
C THR A 429 -4.55 -8.95 21.11
N ALA A 430 -5.14 -9.00 19.91
CA ALA A 430 -4.53 -9.64 18.74
C ALA A 430 -3.24 -8.93 18.27
N THR A 431 -3.16 -7.60 18.40
CA THR A 431 -1.95 -6.85 18.04
C THR A 431 -0.85 -7.03 19.08
N MET A 432 -1.18 -6.98 20.37
CA MET A 432 -0.19 -7.10 21.46
C MET A 432 0.28 -8.54 21.70
N SER A 433 -0.49 -9.55 21.29
CA SER A 433 -0.07 -10.96 21.36
C SER A 433 0.93 -11.36 20.25
N GLY A 434 1.07 -10.53 19.21
CA GLY A 434 1.84 -10.85 18.01
C GLY A 434 1.06 -11.68 16.98
N GLU A 435 -0.23 -11.95 17.20
CA GLU A 435 -1.09 -12.58 16.17
C GLU A 435 -1.17 -11.73 14.89
N ARG A 436 -1.09 -10.40 15.05
CA ARG A 436 -1.01 -9.43 13.95
C ARG A 436 0.39 -8.82 13.90
N GLU A 437 1.24 -9.35 13.04
CA GLU A 437 2.52 -8.69 12.73
C GLU A 437 2.28 -7.38 11.97
N VAL A 438 2.81 -6.27 12.48
CA VAL A 438 2.67 -4.95 11.88
C VAL A 438 4.04 -4.47 11.40
N PRO A 439 4.28 -4.40 10.07
CA PRO A 439 5.52 -3.85 9.56
C PRO A 439 5.60 -2.34 9.85
N ILE A 440 6.76 -1.91 10.34
CA ILE A 440 7.05 -0.51 10.65
C ILE A 440 7.96 0.07 9.58
N TYR A 441 7.48 1.13 8.93
CA TYR A 441 8.19 1.87 7.90
C TYR A 441 8.58 3.24 8.43
N ARG A 442 9.78 3.70 8.08
CA ARG A 442 10.15 5.10 8.29
C ARG A 442 9.49 5.98 7.23
N MET A 443 9.35 7.27 7.55
CA MET A 443 8.82 8.27 6.63
C MET A 443 9.64 8.42 5.35
N ASP A 444 10.95 8.13 5.40
CA ASP A 444 11.84 8.09 4.23
C ASP A 444 11.64 6.82 3.36
N GLY A 445 10.64 5.99 3.67
CA GLY A 445 10.31 4.79 2.93
C GLY A 445 11.25 3.60 3.14
N THR A 446 12.24 3.71 4.04
CA THR A 446 13.13 2.59 4.31
C THR A 446 12.46 1.53 5.19
N THR A 447 12.39 0.29 4.70
CA THR A 447 12.05 -0.90 5.49
C THR A 447 13.20 -1.19 6.45
N GLN A 448 13.20 -0.47 7.57
CA GLN A 448 14.02 -0.83 8.70
C GLN A 448 13.08 -1.22 9.83
N ALA A 449 12.69 -2.49 9.81
CA ALA A 449 13.15 -3.38 10.85
C ALA A 449 13.66 -2.61 12.12
N PRO A 450 12.82 -2.30 13.13
CA PRO A 450 13.27 -1.56 14.31
C PRO A 450 14.46 -2.29 14.95
N PRO A 451 15.54 -1.58 15.32
CA PRO A 451 16.78 -2.20 15.78
C PRO A 451 16.61 -3.11 17.00
N GLU A 452 15.51 -2.98 17.75
CA GLU A 452 15.17 -3.83 18.88
C GLU A 452 14.08 -4.85 18.51
N ALA A 453 14.35 -6.14 18.78
CA ALA A 453 13.41 -7.24 18.57
C ALA A 453 12.12 -7.11 19.42
N SER A 454 12.19 -6.39 20.54
CA SER A 454 11.07 -6.06 21.43
C SER A 454 9.98 -5.20 20.78
N MET A 455 10.26 -4.57 19.63
CA MET A 455 9.31 -3.74 18.90
C MET A 455 8.64 -4.47 17.74
N ARG A 456 8.99 -5.75 17.50
CA ARG A 456 8.49 -6.50 16.34
C ARG A 456 7.64 -7.70 16.69
N THR A 457 8.05 -8.50 17.67
CA THR A 457 7.48 -9.85 17.83
C THR A 457 7.76 -10.46 19.22
N THR A 458 7.77 -9.66 20.28
CA THR A 458 7.69 -10.25 21.63
C THR A 458 6.23 -10.42 22.02
N PRO A 459 5.76 -11.65 22.30
CA PRO A 459 4.48 -11.82 22.99
C PRO A 459 4.52 -10.98 24.26
N TRP A 460 3.44 -10.26 24.53
CA TRP A 460 3.27 -9.51 25.78
C TRP A 460 3.55 -10.45 26.98
N PRO A 461 4.40 -10.05 27.94
CA PRO A 461 4.68 -10.88 29.12
C PRO A 461 3.43 -11.12 29.97
#